data_AF-A0A840NS74-F1
#
_entry.id   AF-A0A840NS74-F1
#
_cell.length_a   1.000
_cell.length_b   1.000
_cell.length_c   1.000
_cell.angle_alpha   90.00
_cell.angle_beta   90.00
_cell.angle_gamma   90.00
#
_symmetry.space_group_name_H-M   'P 1'
#
loop_
_entity.id
_entity.type
_entity.pdbx_description
1 polymer ?
#
loop_
_entity_poly.entity_id
_entity_poly.type
_entity_poly.pdbx_seq_one_letter_code
_entity_poly.pdbx_strand_id
1 'polypeptide(L)'
;MSDHGEVEVILTALINAATGIDQVVEDMSTVGAEDISDLGDGTDYGHEPLTPAVREFADAWGYGLDRLMRDATGLSESLHDSAQTYAEAENVNIDRFVQGR
;
A
#
# COMPACT_ATOMS: atom_id res chain seq x y z
N MET A 1 1.76 -37.15 2.02
CA MET A 1 1.61 -36.79 0.59
C MET A 1 0.38 -35.88 0.45
N SER A 2 0.47 -34.67 1.03
CA SER A 2 -0.56 -33.60 0.99
C SER A 2 0.03 -32.18 1.11
N ASP A 3 1.36 -32.02 1.14
CA ASP A 3 2.02 -30.76 1.56
C ASP A 3 2.03 -29.68 0.47
N HIS A 4 2.35 -30.08 -0.78
CA HIS A 4 2.54 -29.12 -1.88
C HIS A 4 1.28 -28.32 -2.27
N GLY A 5 0.08 -28.89 -2.07
CA GLY A 5 -1.17 -28.18 -2.36
C GLY A 5 -1.48 -27.08 -1.34
N GLU A 6 -1.09 -27.27 -0.09
CA GLU A 6 -1.25 -26.27 0.98
C GLU A 6 -0.28 -25.10 0.77
N VAL A 7 0.96 -25.41 0.39
CA VAL A 7 1.98 -24.42 0.03
C VAL A 7 1.54 -23.56 -1.15
N GLU A 8 0.97 -24.16 -2.20
CA GLU A 8 0.44 -23.41 -3.36
C GLU A 8 -0.64 -22.39 -2.97
N VAL A 9 -1.55 -22.79 -2.08
CA VAL A 9 -2.61 -21.89 -1.57
C VAL A 9 -2.02 -20.75 -0.75
N ILE A 10 -1.04 -21.04 0.12
CA ILE A 10 -0.36 -20.04 0.94
C ILE A 10 0.39 -19.04 0.07
N LEU A 11 1.19 -19.51 -0.89
CA LEU A 11 1.95 -18.65 -1.81
C LEU A 11 1.02 -17.75 -2.63
N THR A 12 -0.09 -18.30 -3.13
CA THR A 12 -1.10 -17.53 -3.85
C THR A 12 -1.72 -16.46 -2.98
N ALA A 13 -2.04 -16.77 -1.72
CA ALA A 13 -2.63 -15.83 -0.78
C ALA A 13 -1.66 -14.68 -0.43
N LEU A 14 -0.39 -14.99 -0.18
CA LEU A 14 0.64 -14.00 0.14
C LEU A 14 0.88 -13.04 -1.03
N ILE A 15 1.05 -13.58 -2.24
CA ILE A 15 1.31 -12.77 -3.45
C ILE A 15 0.10 -11.89 -3.78
N ASN A 16 -1.12 -12.44 -3.75
CA ASN A 16 -2.33 -11.66 -4.00
C ASN A 16 -2.51 -10.53 -2.98
N ALA A 17 -2.19 -10.78 -1.71
CA ALA A 17 -2.25 -9.76 -0.67
C ALA A 17 -1.21 -8.66 -0.90
N ALA A 18 0.04 -9.02 -1.20
CA ALA A 18 1.10 -8.06 -1.49
C ALA A 18 0.75 -7.20 -2.72
N THR A 19 0.38 -7.81 -3.85
CA THR A 19 -0.04 -7.09 -5.06
C THR A 19 -1.26 -6.21 -4.82
N GLY A 20 -2.22 -6.66 -3.99
CA GLY A 20 -3.37 -5.84 -3.62
C GLY A 20 -2.98 -4.60 -2.83
N ILE A 21 -1.99 -4.72 -1.93
CA ILE A 21 -1.46 -3.58 -1.17
C ILE A 21 -0.66 -2.65 -2.09
N ASP A 22 0.16 -3.18 -2.98
CA ASP A 22 0.91 -2.37 -3.96
C ASP A 22 -0.02 -1.51 -4.80
N GLN A 23 -1.13 -2.07 -5.27
CA GLN A 23 -2.13 -1.31 -6.03
C GLN A 23 -2.75 -0.19 -5.19
N VAL A 24 -3.09 -0.47 -3.92
CA VAL A 24 -3.63 0.57 -3.02
C VAL A 24 -2.63 1.68 -2.79
N VAL A 25 -1.33 1.36 -2.63
CA VAL A 25 -0.27 2.35 -2.48
C VAL A 25 -0.13 3.20 -3.74
N GLU A 26 -0.15 2.58 -4.93
CA GLU A 26 -0.10 3.29 -6.22
C GLU A 26 -1.31 4.24 -6.38
N ASP A 27 -2.52 3.73 -6.13
CA ASP A 27 -3.76 4.50 -6.20
C ASP A 27 -3.75 5.69 -5.21
N MET A 28 -3.29 5.45 -3.98
CA MET A 28 -3.20 6.50 -2.95
C MET A 28 -2.11 7.52 -3.25
N SER A 29 -0.99 7.12 -3.83
CA SER A 29 0.05 8.07 -4.26
C SER A 29 -0.45 9.03 -5.34
N THR A 30 -1.38 8.55 -6.17
CA THR A 30 -1.98 9.32 -7.27
C THR A 30 -3.07 10.29 -6.78
N VAL A 31 -3.90 9.87 -5.81
CA VAL A 31 -5.08 10.64 -5.38
C VAL A 31 -4.84 11.44 -4.08
N GLY A 32 -4.08 10.90 -3.15
CA GLY A 32 -4.11 11.35 -1.76
C GLY A 32 -3.22 12.56 -1.44
N ALA A 33 -2.10 12.72 -2.14
CA ALA A 33 -1.14 13.78 -1.86
C ALA A 33 -1.48 15.09 -2.59
N GLU A 34 -1.79 15.03 -3.88
CA GLU A 34 -1.98 16.21 -4.73
C GLU A 34 -3.31 16.93 -4.43
N ASP A 35 -4.42 16.20 -4.23
CA ASP A 35 -5.74 16.82 -4.10
C ASP A 35 -5.97 17.60 -2.80
N ILE A 36 -5.34 17.17 -1.68
CA ILE A 36 -5.57 17.79 -0.37
C ILE A 36 -4.52 18.86 -0.03
N SER A 37 -3.29 18.74 -0.52
CA SER A 37 -2.30 19.82 -0.40
C SER A 37 -2.79 21.10 -1.07
N ASP A 38 -3.49 20.96 -2.20
CA ASP A 38 -4.04 22.07 -2.98
C ASP A 38 -5.16 22.83 -2.25
N LEU A 39 -5.81 22.21 -1.25
CA LEU A 39 -6.78 22.91 -0.39
C LEU A 39 -6.09 23.86 0.60
N GLY A 40 -4.88 23.51 1.07
CA GLY A 40 -4.12 24.35 2.01
C GLY A 40 -3.44 25.55 1.34
N ASP A 41 -3.10 25.41 0.06
CA ASP A 41 -2.37 26.42 -0.71
C ASP A 41 -3.30 27.29 -1.57
N GLY A 42 -3.11 28.61 -1.47
CA GLY A 42 -3.70 29.58 -2.41
C GLY A 42 -5.20 29.86 -2.31
N THR A 43 -5.98 29.12 -1.53
CA THR A 43 -7.43 29.38 -1.40
C THR A 43 -7.72 30.36 -0.26
N ASP A 44 -8.17 31.58 -0.61
CA ASP A 44 -8.79 32.49 0.36
C ASP A 44 -10.26 32.08 0.54
N TYR A 45 -10.54 31.42 1.65
CA TYR A 45 -11.88 30.93 1.97
C TYR A 45 -12.85 32.04 2.41
N GLY A 46 -12.44 33.32 2.38
CA GLY A 46 -13.29 34.46 2.74
C GLY A 46 -13.63 34.55 4.23
N HIS A 47 -13.05 33.67 5.04
CA HIS A 47 -13.18 33.61 6.49
C HIS A 47 -11.79 33.43 7.11
N GLU A 48 -11.34 34.44 7.85
CA GLU A 48 -10.02 34.49 8.50
C GLU A 48 -9.66 33.24 9.32
N PRO A 49 -10.55 32.60 10.11
CA PRO A 49 -10.21 31.39 10.85
C PRO A 49 -10.26 30.11 10.00
N LEU A 50 -10.88 30.14 8.81
CA LEU A 50 -11.09 28.94 8.00
C LEU A 50 -9.82 28.56 7.23
N THR A 51 -9.14 29.53 6.63
CA THR A 51 -7.87 29.30 5.93
C THR A 51 -6.80 28.60 6.79
N PRO A 52 -6.49 29.05 8.04
CA PRO A 52 -5.55 28.32 8.88
C PRO A 52 -6.05 26.94 9.32
N ALA A 53 -7.35 26.77 9.54
CA ALA A 53 -7.91 25.46 9.90
C ALA A 53 -7.82 24.44 8.76
N VAL A 54 -8.05 24.87 7.50
CA VAL A 54 -7.91 24.02 6.32
C VAL A 54 -6.44 23.63 6.10
N ARG A 55 -5.50 24.56 6.31
CA ARG A 55 -4.06 24.27 6.25
C ARG A 55 -3.64 23.24 7.28
N GLU A 56 -4.04 23.41 8.54
CA GLU A 56 -3.73 22.44 9.61
C GLU A 56 -4.30 21.06 9.30
N PHE A 57 -5.52 21.00 8.74
CA PHE A 57 -6.12 19.76 8.28
C PHE A 57 -5.31 19.12 7.14
N ALA A 58 -4.94 19.88 6.12
CA ALA A 58 -4.18 19.38 4.97
C ALA A 58 -2.81 18.85 5.38
N ASP A 59 -2.10 19.55 6.27
CA ASP A 59 -0.82 19.12 6.82
C ASP A 59 -0.94 17.80 7.60
N ALA A 60 -1.91 17.72 8.52
CA ALA A 60 -2.15 16.52 9.31
C ALA A 60 -2.59 15.32 8.45
N TRP A 61 -3.38 15.58 7.41
CA TRP A 61 -3.80 14.59 6.43
C TRP A 61 -2.62 14.04 5.64
N GLY A 62 -1.81 14.92 5.05
CA GLY A 62 -0.63 14.53 4.28
C GLY A 62 0.35 13.71 5.12
N TYR A 63 0.59 14.12 6.37
CA TYR A 63 1.40 13.36 7.31
C TYR A 63 0.84 11.97 7.63
N GLY A 64 -0.48 11.87 7.85
CA GLY A 64 -1.15 10.60 8.13
C GLY A 64 -1.08 9.63 6.94
N LEU A 65 -1.32 10.14 5.74
CA LEU A 65 -1.21 9.36 4.50
C LEU A 65 0.22 8.88 4.25
N ASP A 66 1.23 9.73 4.41
CA ASP A 66 2.64 9.34 4.24
C ASP A 66 3.01 8.16 5.14
N ARG A 67 2.62 8.22 6.42
CA ARG A 67 2.83 7.11 7.35
C ARG A 67 2.09 5.85 6.95
N LEU A 68 0.82 5.98 6.55
CA LEU A 68 0.01 4.84 6.13
C LEU A 68 0.61 4.16 4.89
N MET A 69 1.04 4.93 3.89
CA MET A 69 1.69 4.41 2.69
C MET A 69 3.00 3.70 3.04
N ARG A 70 3.83 4.30 3.92
CA ARG A 70 5.07 3.67 4.37
C ARG A 70 4.84 2.33 5.07
N ASP A 71 3.86 2.26 5.96
CA ASP A 71 3.52 1.03 6.68
C ASP A 71 2.94 -0.02 5.72
N ALA A 72 2.12 0.40 4.75
CA ALA A 72 1.58 -0.47 3.71
C ALA A 72 2.68 -1.05 2.80
N THR A 73 3.62 -0.22 2.33
CA THR A 73 4.79 -0.68 1.57
C THR A 73 5.59 -1.72 2.36
N GLY A 74 5.91 -1.44 3.63
CA GLY A 74 6.66 -2.38 4.46
C GLY A 74 5.91 -3.70 4.71
N LEU A 75 4.59 -3.66 4.81
CA LEU A 75 3.76 -4.86 4.90
C LEU A 75 3.80 -5.67 3.59
N SER A 76 3.68 -5.01 2.43
CA SER A 76 3.76 -5.65 1.11
C SER A 76 5.11 -6.35 0.91
N GLU A 77 6.20 -5.65 1.21
CA GLU A 77 7.57 -6.21 1.17
C GLU A 77 7.69 -7.46 2.06
N SER A 78 7.18 -7.38 3.30
CA SER A 78 7.21 -8.52 4.23
C SER A 78 6.40 -9.73 3.72
N LEU A 79 5.30 -9.51 3.00
CA LEU A 79 4.50 -10.57 2.39
C LEU A 79 5.22 -11.20 1.20
N HIS A 80 5.88 -10.40 0.37
CA HIS A 80 6.73 -10.88 -0.71
C HIS A 80 7.90 -11.71 -0.19
N ASP A 81 8.62 -11.22 0.82
CA ASP A 81 9.73 -11.95 1.46
C ASP A 81 9.27 -13.26 2.08
N SER A 82 8.09 -13.25 2.73
CA SER A 82 7.48 -14.46 3.28
C SER A 82 7.15 -15.47 2.18
N ALA A 83 6.56 -15.03 1.07
CA ALA A 83 6.24 -15.89 -0.06
C ALA A 83 7.52 -16.49 -0.66
N GLN A 84 8.58 -15.69 -0.83
CA GLN A 84 9.87 -16.17 -1.31
C GLN A 84 10.46 -17.23 -0.37
N THR A 85 10.43 -16.98 0.94
CA THR A 85 10.94 -17.92 1.95
C THR A 85 10.20 -19.26 1.91
N TYR A 86 8.87 -19.24 1.80
CA TYR A 86 8.08 -20.47 1.67
C TYR A 86 8.37 -21.21 0.36
N ALA A 87 8.50 -20.48 -0.75
CA ALA A 87 8.80 -21.08 -2.05
C ALA A 87 10.18 -21.75 -2.05
N GLU A 88 11.19 -21.13 -1.44
CA GLU A 88 12.53 -21.71 -1.28
C GLU A 88 12.53 -22.95 -0.40
N ALA A 89 11.83 -22.90 0.75
CA ALA A 89 11.73 -24.03 1.67
C ALA A 89 11.08 -25.27 1.03
N GLU A 90 10.12 -25.04 0.14
CA GLU A 90 9.33 -26.09 -0.52
C GLU A 90 9.82 -26.41 -1.94
N ASN A 91 10.94 -25.79 -2.37
CA ASN A 91 11.51 -25.93 -3.71
C ASN A 91 10.49 -25.69 -4.84
N VAL A 92 9.66 -24.67 -4.65
CA VAL A 92 8.61 -24.22 -5.58
C VAL A 92 9.10 -23.01 -6.36
N ASN A 93 8.87 -22.99 -7.68
CA ASN A 93 9.10 -21.78 -8.48
C ASN A 93 8.00 -20.75 -8.17
N ILE A 94 8.38 -19.61 -7.58
CA ILE A 94 7.46 -18.54 -7.19
C ILE A 94 6.90 -17.75 -8.38
N ASP A 95 7.61 -17.69 -9.51
CA ASP A 95 7.23 -16.90 -10.69
C ASP A 95 5.87 -17.34 -11.27
N ARG A 96 5.50 -18.61 -11.06
CA ARG A 96 4.22 -19.16 -11.51
C ARG A 96 3.00 -18.53 -10.84
N PHE A 97 3.18 -17.91 -9.68
CA PHE A 97 2.12 -17.23 -8.95
C PHE A 97 2.10 -15.73 -9.22
N VAL A 98 3.20 -15.17 -9.73
CA VAL A 98 3.31 -13.76 -10.13
C VAL A 98 2.68 -13.51 -11.51
N GLN A 99 2.75 -14.49 -12.43
CA GLN A 99 2.28 -14.36 -13.82
C GLN A 99 0.83 -14.84 -14.06
N GLY A 100 0.05 -15.10 -13.00
CA GLY A 100 -1.31 -15.60 -13.10
C GLY A 100 -2.36 -14.51 -13.35
N ARG A 101 -2.30 -13.81 -14.50
CA ARG A 101 -3.44 -13.06 -15.07
C ARG A 101 -3.47 -13.16 -16.59
#